data_AF-A0A7T8GRV6-F1
#
_entry.id   AF-A0A7T8GRV6-F1
#
_cell.length_a   1.000
_cell.length_b   1.000
_cell.length_c   1.000
_cell.angle_alpha   90.00
_cell.angle_beta   90.00
_cell.angle_gamma   90.00
#
_symmetry.space_group_name_H-M   'P 1'
#
loop_
_entity.id
_entity.type
_entity.pdbx_description
1 polymer ?
#
loop_
_entity_poly.entity_id
_entity_poly.type
_entity_poly.pdbx_seq_one_letter_code
_entity_poly.pdbx_strand_id
1 'polypeptide(L)'
;EPFDHATDCYFCAINTTGINRKNRQSLQYPDLPSARRPVAHCEDIPVPAFTQLPNSDDEATITDERGDTEEFEYEAQDGPQTFSQCELNDLVRDLSLSKISSELLASRLKEKNLLGKDVRITFFRRRHEDYMGYFCQEEDLVYCRDVAGLLVKLGAPQYDPRDWRLFIDSCNRSLKCVLLHNGNQFTSHSTTLKEKYEVVKYVLDKIQYEQHKWIICVDLKMVNFYLVSIQHYVKKEWPARDQLVPGARNIIHEPFVDREKILIPPLHLKLGLMKQFTRALDKDGRCFNYLCRAFPRLTNTEAYKDTEFQNSMNTLECAAWKSFVQVVNHFLGNTKAANHARLISTMIEAFQKLGCLMCIKMHFLFSHMEKFPENLGAMSDEQGERFHQDMRQIEESYQGRWDAVMMADYCWSLKRDNTAAAHTRESKKRRFMP
;
A
#
# COMPACT_ATOMS: atom_id res chain seq x y z
N GLU A 1 28.26 -10.48 2.57
CA GLU A 1 27.89 -10.49 1.12
C GLU A 1 28.84 -11.43 0.39
N PRO A 2 28.41 -12.10 -0.69
CA PRO A 2 29.25 -13.02 -1.44
C PRO A 2 30.40 -12.27 -2.13
N PHE A 3 31.62 -12.83 -2.06
CA PHE A 3 32.81 -12.27 -2.69
C PHE A 3 32.82 -12.44 -4.21
N ASP A 4 32.17 -13.50 -4.72
CA ASP A 4 31.92 -13.70 -6.15
C ASP A 4 30.65 -14.54 -6.41
N HIS A 5 30.19 -14.56 -7.67
CA HIS A 5 28.98 -15.27 -8.09
C HIS A 5 29.20 -16.71 -8.59
N ALA A 6 30.46 -17.16 -8.69
CA ALA A 6 30.80 -18.48 -9.23
C ALA A 6 31.02 -19.53 -8.13
N THR A 7 31.56 -19.12 -6.98
CA THR A 7 32.01 -20.01 -5.90
C THR A 7 31.44 -19.61 -4.54
N ASP A 8 31.08 -18.34 -4.33
CA ASP A 8 30.60 -17.82 -3.03
C ASP A 8 29.15 -17.31 -3.07
N CYS A 9 28.38 -17.61 -4.11
CA CYS A 9 26.97 -17.23 -4.19
C CYS A 9 26.04 -18.44 -3.97
N TYR A 10 25.37 -18.44 -2.83
CA TYR A 10 24.43 -19.50 -2.42
C TYR A 10 23.35 -19.81 -3.47
N PHE A 11 22.79 -18.79 -4.11
CA PHE A 11 21.75 -18.97 -5.15
C PHE A 11 22.30 -19.54 -6.45
N CYS A 12 23.55 -19.25 -6.80
CA CYS A 12 24.19 -19.72 -8.02
C CYS A 12 24.77 -21.14 -7.86
N ALA A 13 25.16 -21.52 -6.65
CA ALA A 13 25.77 -22.82 -6.35
C ALA A 13 24.75 -23.97 -6.25
N ILE A 14 23.45 -23.68 -6.10
CA ILE A 14 22.40 -24.70 -5.89
C ILE A 14 21.53 -24.82 -7.14
N ASN A 15 21.54 -25.99 -7.77
CA ASN A 15 20.59 -26.30 -8.84
C ASN A 15 19.22 -26.67 -8.24
N THR A 16 18.28 -25.73 -8.32
CA THR A 16 16.91 -25.89 -7.78
C THR A 16 15.92 -26.45 -8.82
N THR A 17 16.38 -26.75 -10.03
CA THR A 17 15.53 -27.20 -11.12
C THR A 17 14.96 -28.59 -10.82
N GLY A 18 13.62 -28.73 -10.78
CA GLY A 18 12.94 -30.00 -10.48
C GLY A 18 12.63 -30.27 -9.00
N ILE A 19 12.95 -29.34 -8.10
CA ILE A 19 12.58 -29.41 -6.68
C ILE A 19 11.13 -28.93 -6.49
N ASN A 20 10.33 -29.72 -5.78
CA ASN A 20 8.95 -29.46 -5.40
C ASN A 20 8.74 -29.75 -3.90
N ARG A 21 7.53 -29.49 -3.40
CA ARG A 21 7.20 -29.61 -1.97
C ARG A 21 7.43 -31.02 -1.39
N LYS A 22 7.36 -32.08 -2.22
CA LYS A 22 7.51 -33.47 -1.79
C LYS A 22 8.97 -33.95 -1.73
N ASN A 23 9.88 -33.36 -2.52
CA ASN A 23 11.30 -33.76 -2.58
C ASN A 23 12.26 -32.69 -2.05
N ARG A 24 11.78 -31.61 -1.43
CA ARG A 24 12.63 -30.54 -0.85
C ARG A 24 13.70 -31.01 0.14
N GLN A 25 13.49 -32.15 0.80
CA GLN A 25 14.43 -32.71 1.77
C GLN A 25 15.67 -33.33 1.11
N SER A 26 15.64 -33.64 -0.19
CA SER A 26 16.82 -34.14 -0.92
C SER A 26 17.74 -33.02 -1.43
N LEU A 27 17.37 -31.75 -1.21
CA LEU A 27 18.19 -30.61 -1.60
C LEU A 27 19.34 -30.45 -0.61
N GLN A 28 20.57 -30.69 -1.07
CA GLN A 28 21.77 -30.47 -0.29
C GLN A 28 22.23 -29.02 -0.43
N TYR A 29 22.40 -28.35 0.70
CA TYR A 29 22.83 -26.96 0.76
C TYR A 29 24.33 -26.90 1.04
N PRO A 30 25.14 -26.23 0.19
CA PRO A 30 26.56 -26.02 0.44
C PRO A 30 26.77 -25.07 1.62
N ASP A 31 27.77 -25.36 2.45
CA ASP A 31 28.18 -24.50 3.55
C ASP A 31 29.16 -23.44 3.01
N LEU A 32 28.65 -22.23 2.74
CA LEU A 32 29.42 -21.13 2.15
C LEU A 32 29.72 -20.06 3.20
N PRO A 33 30.89 -19.40 3.17
CA PRO A 33 31.24 -18.32 4.09
C PRO A 33 30.23 -17.17 4.09
N SER A 34 29.68 -16.83 2.92
CA SER A 34 28.65 -15.81 2.74
C SER A 34 27.27 -16.18 3.29
N ALA A 35 27.05 -17.47 3.60
CA ALA A 35 25.78 -18.03 4.02
C ALA A 35 25.99 -19.14 5.08
N ARG A 36 26.79 -18.86 6.12
CA ARG A 36 26.99 -19.81 7.24
C ARG A 36 25.70 -19.95 8.04
N ARG A 37 25.42 -21.18 8.46
CA ARG A 37 24.35 -21.45 9.43
C ARG A 37 24.66 -20.77 10.77
N PRO A 38 23.65 -20.33 11.54
CA PRO A 38 23.85 -19.85 12.89
C PRO A 38 24.62 -20.90 13.70
N VAL A 39 25.74 -20.48 14.31
CA VAL A 39 26.54 -21.34 15.19
C VAL A 39 25.87 -21.34 16.57
N ALA A 40 25.67 -22.53 17.14
CA ALA A 40 25.09 -22.65 18.48
C ALA A 40 26.00 -21.97 19.52
N HIS A 41 25.39 -21.27 20.48
CA HIS A 41 26.09 -20.63 21.57
C HIS A 41 26.86 -21.65 22.43
N CYS A 42 28.06 -21.28 22.88
CA CYS A 42 28.92 -22.08 23.76
C CYS A 42 29.67 -21.13 24.72
N GLU A 43 30.56 -21.67 25.56
CA GLU A 43 31.34 -20.87 26.52
C GLU A 43 32.18 -19.77 25.84
N ASP A 44 32.64 -19.99 24.61
CA ASP A 44 33.39 -19.01 23.80
C ASP A 44 32.49 -18.02 23.04
N ILE A 45 31.19 -18.31 22.92
CA ILE A 45 30.18 -17.47 22.23
C ILE A 45 28.93 -17.37 23.13
N PRO A 46 28.99 -16.61 24.23
CA PRO A 46 27.91 -16.54 25.20
C PRO A 46 26.65 -15.93 24.59
N VAL A 47 25.49 -16.35 25.11
CA VAL A 47 24.19 -15.82 24.69
C VAL A 47 24.11 -14.34 25.09
N PRO A 48 23.81 -13.41 24.16
CA PRO A 48 23.63 -12.00 24.49
C PRO A 48 22.44 -11.82 25.44
N ALA A 49 22.68 -11.32 26.65
CA ALA A 49 21.62 -11.01 27.61
C ALA A 49 21.00 -9.64 27.30
N PHE A 50 19.80 -9.62 26.72
CA PHE A 50 18.99 -8.42 26.58
C PHE A 50 18.24 -8.15 27.89
N THR A 51 18.41 -6.97 28.48
CA THR A 51 17.74 -6.63 29.75
C THR A 51 16.28 -6.23 29.58
N GLN A 52 15.82 -5.86 28.37
CA GLN A 52 14.39 -5.68 28.04
C GLN A 52 14.14 -5.92 26.53
N LEU A 53 13.15 -6.75 26.21
CA LEU A 53 12.62 -6.96 24.87
C LEU A 53 11.31 -6.16 24.70
N PRO A 54 11.03 -5.55 23.52
CA PRO A 54 9.70 -5.03 23.21
C PRO A 54 8.75 -6.19 22.93
N ASN A 55 7.58 -6.20 23.59
CA ASN A 55 6.52 -7.18 23.34
C ASN A 55 6.07 -7.12 21.87
N SER A 56 6.33 -8.21 21.16
CA SER A 56 5.80 -8.54 19.85
C SER A 56 5.44 -10.02 19.91
N ASP A 57 4.24 -10.32 20.40
CA ASP A 57 3.66 -11.65 20.30
C ASP A 57 3.20 -11.87 18.86
N ASP A 58 4.03 -12.55 18.08
CA ASP A 58 3.67 -13.25 16.85
C ASP A 58 4.77 -14.28 16.54
N GLU A 59 4.66 -15.48 17.10
CA GLU A 59 5.02 -16.69 16.35
C GLU A 59 4.34 -17.93 16.92
N ALA A 60 3.34 -18.41 16.18
CA ALA A 60 2.79 -19.74 16.35
C ALA A 60 3.79 -20.76 15.80
N THR A 61 4.36 -21.57 16.67
CA THR A 61 5.19 -22.72 16.32
C THR A 61 4.29 -23.82 15.74
N ILE A 62 4.45 -24.13 14.45
CA ILE A 62 3.87 -25.33 13.85
C ILE A 62 4.85 -26.48 14.11
N THR A 63 4.53 -27.33 15.09
CA THR A 63 5.13 -28.66 15.24
C THR A 63 4.23 -29.68 14.54
N ASP A 64 4.79 -30.28 13.49
CA ASP A 64 4.21 -31.36 12.69
C ASP A 64 4.43 -32.68 13.45
N GLU A 65 3.60 -32.97 14.45
CA GLU A 65 3.52 -34.28 15.08
C GLU A 65 2.37 -35.07 14.46
N ARG A 66 2.70 -36.21 13.84
CA ARG A 66 1.72 -37.25 13.51
C ARG A 66 1.25 -37.88 14.81
N GLY A 67 0.30 -37.23 15.47
CA GLY A 67 -0.47 -37.79 16.57
C GLY A 67 -1.70 -38.48 16.01
N ASP A 68 -1.98 -39.67 16.53
CA ASP A 68 -3.16 -40.47 16.25
C ASP A 68 -4.47 -39.67 16.43
N THR A 69 -5.54 -40.19 15.84
CA THR A 69 -6.91 -39.68 15.98
C THR A 69 -7.30 -39.64 17.46
N GLU A 70 -6.99 -38.55 18.16
CA GLU A 70 -7.50 -38.28 19.49
C GLU A 70 -9.00 -38.01 19.36
N GLU A 71 -9.80 -39.01 19.68
CA GLU A 71 -11.20 -38.80 20.03
C GLU A 71 -11.22 -37.78 21.19
N PHE A 72 -11.69 -36.56 20.91
CA PHE A 72 -11.92 -35.55 21.93
C PHE A 72 -12.93 -36.10 22.94
N GLU A 73 -12.45 -36.59 24.09
CA GLU A 73 -13.31 -36.89 25.23
C GLU A 73 -13.84 -35.56 25.79
N TYR A 74 -15.09 -35.24 25.46
CA TYR A 74 -15.81 -34.16 26.10
C TYR A 74 -16.16 -34.59 27.53
N GLU A 75 -15.47 -34.03 28.53
CA GLU A 75 -15.96 -34.08 29.90
C GLU A 75 -17.28 -33.30 29.96
N ALA A 76 -18.40 -34.02 29.95
CA ALA A 76 -19.73 -33.45 30.06
C ALA A 76 -19.87 -32.79 31.44
N GLN A 77 -19.80 -31.46 31.48
CA GLN A 77 -20.21 -30.73 32.67
C GLN A 77 -21.72 -30.92 32.85
N ASP A 78 -22.11 -31.40 34.02
CA ASP A 78 -23.47 -31.81 34.32
C ASP A 78 -24.38 -30.57 34.49
N GLY A 79 -25.05 -30.18 33.40
CA GLY A 79 -26.05 -29.11 33.38
C GLY A 79 -26.16 -28.37 32.03
N PRO A 80 -27.27 -27.68 31.77
CA PRO A 80 -27.41 -26.86 30.57
C PRO A 80 -26.45 -25.66 30.62
N GLN A 81 -25.37 -25.73 29.84
CA GLN A 81 -24.46 -24.62 29.63
C GLN A 81 -24.98 -23.65 28.59
N THR A 82 -24.80 -22.36 28.83
CA THR A 82 -25.12 -21.29 27.88
C THR A 82 -23.83 -20.71 27.30
N PHE A 83 -23.84 -20.37 26.01
CA PHE A 83 -22.75 -19.62 25.39
C PHE A 83 -22.64 -18.22 26.00
N SER A 84 -21.44 -17.84 26.41
CA SER A 84 -21.03 -16.45 26.64
C SER A 84 -20.85 -15.69 25.31
N GLN A 85 -20.64 -14.38 25.40
CA GLN A 85 -20.42 -13.55 24.21
C GLN A 85 -19.15 -13.96 23.45
N CYS A 86 -18.10 -14.36 24.17
CA CYS A 86 -16.84 -14.80 23.57
C CYS A 86 -17.02 -16.15 22.85
N GLU A 87 -17.63 -17.13 23.52
CA GLU A 87 -17.84 -18.47 22.93
C GLU A 87 -18.77 -18.41 21.70
N LEU A 88 -19.78 -17.52 21.71
CA LEU A 88 -20.61 -17.29 20.53
C LEU A 88 -19.81 -16.67 19.37
N ASN A 89 -18.89 -15.74 19.65
CA ASN A 89 -18.04 -15.13 18.64
C ASN A 89 -17.04 -16.14 18.07
N ASP A 90 -16.44 -16.97 18.93
CA ASP A 90 -15.53 -18.04 18.54
C ASP A 90 -16.26 -19.08 17.68
N LEU A 91 -17.45 -19.53 18.08
CA LEU A 91 -18.27 -20.45 17.28
C LEU A 91 -18.60 -19.87 15.89
N VAL A 92 -18.95 -18.58 15.81
CA VAL A 92 -19.19 -17.90 14.54
C VAL A 92 -17.93 -17.84 13.68
N ARG A 93 -16.77 -17.59 14.30
CA ARG A 93 -15.47 -17.54 13.63
C ARG A 93 -15.07 -18.92 13.10
N ASP A 94 -15.14 -19.94 13.94
CA ASP A 94 -14.67 -21.29 13.63
C ASP A 94 -15.52 -21.93 12.53
N LEU A 95 -16.82 -21.64 12.52
CA LEU A 95 -17.75 -22.03 11.44
C LEU A 95 -17.69 -21.12 10.21
N SER A 96 -16.88 -20.05 10.23
CA SER A 96 -16.73 -19.08 9.13
C SER A 96 -18.07 -18.52 8.62
N LEU A 97 -19.02 -18.27 9.53
CA LEU A 97 -20.39 -17.91 9.16
C LEU A 97 -20.48 -16.52 8.52
N SER A 98 -21.38 -16.39 7.54
CA SER A 98 -21.79 -15.08 7.00
C SER A 98 -22.50 -14.27 8.10
N LYS A 99 -22.50 -12.93 8.01
CA LYS A 99 -23.18 -12.08 9.00
C LYS A 99 -24.67 -12.40 9.18
N ILE A 100 -25.34 -12.83 8.10
CA ILE A 100 -26.75 -13.28 8.12
C ILE A 100 -26.87 -14.64 8.83
N SER A 101 -25.96 -15.57 8.52
CA SER A 101 -25.91 -16.89 9.15
C SER A 101 -25.59 -16.81 10.64
N SER A 102 -24.69 -15.89 11.05
CA SER A 102 -24.37 -15.59 12.45
C SER A 102 -25.57 -15.02 13.19
N GLU A 103 -26.31 -14.08 12.58
CA GLU A 103 -27.54 -13.54 13.16
C GLU A 103 -28.61 -14.64 13.34
N LEU A 104 -28.78 -15.49 12.33
CA LEU A 104 -29.72 -16.62 12.39
C LEU A 104 -29.32 -17.61 13.50
N LEU A 105 -28.04 -18.00 13.57
CA LEU A 105 -27.53 -18.89 14.61
C LEU A 105 -27.79 -18.32 16.01
N ALA A 106 -27.43 -17.04 16.23
CA ALA A 106 -27.65 -16.39 17.50
C ALA A 106 -29.16 -16.32 17.87
N SER A 107 -30.04 -16.09 16.87
CA SER A 107 -31.49 -16.14 17.08
C SER A 107 -31.96 -17.51 17.57
N ARG A 108 -31.53 -18.59 16.90
CA ARG A 108 -31.92 -19.96 17.26
C ARG A 108 -31.40 -20.38 18.63
N LEU A 109 -30.16 -20.00 18.97
CA LEU A 109 -29.59 -20.26 20.29
C LEU A 109 -30.37 -19.50 21.38
N LYS A 110 -30.81 -18.27 21.09
CA LYS A 110 -31.64 -17.51 22.02
C LYS A 110 -33.03 -18.08 22.21
N GLU A 111 -33.69 -18.52 21.14
CA GLU A 111 -35.00 -19.20 21.19
C GLU A 111 -34.93 -20.45 22.10
N LYS A 112 -33.80 -21.15 22.08
CA LYS A 112 -33.56 -22.35 22.89
C LYS A 112 -33.00 -22.05 24.30
N ASN A 113 -32.88 -20.78 24.69
CA ASN A 113 -32.28 -20.37 25.97
C ASN A 113 -30.83 -20.86 26.17
N LEU A 114 -30.06 -20.99 25.08
CA LEU A 114 -28.66 -21.44 25.09
C LEU A 114 -27.66 -20.29 25.14
N LEU A 115 -28.10 -19.03 25.31
CA LEU A 115 -27.21 -17.86 25.43
C LEU A 115 -27.27 -17.28 26.84
N GLY A 116 -26.12 -16.81 27.33
CA GLY A 116 -26.01 -16.07 28.59
C GLY A 116 -26.90 -14.82 28.61
N LYS A 117 -27.36 -14.42 29.81
CA LYS A 117 -28.31 -13.30 29.99
C LYS A 117 -27.76 -11.95 29.53
N ASP A 118 -26.45 -11.81 29.49
CA ASP A 118 -25.69 -10.63 29.10
C ASP A 118 -25.26 -10.63 27.62
N VAL A 119 -25.49 -11.73 26.90
CA VAL A 119 -25.15 -11.85 25.48
C VAL A 119 -25.99 -10.91 24.64
N ARG A 120 -25.30 -10.06 23.87
CA ARG A 120 -25.93 -9.07 23.00
C ARG A 120 -25.97 -9.61 21.58
N ILE A 121 -27.17 -9.99 21.12
CA ILE A 121 -27.37 -10.24 19.70
C ILE A 121 -27.48 -8.91 18.98
N THR A 122 -26.58 -8.68 18.04
CA THR A 122 -26.62 -7.53 17.14
C THR A 122 -27.23 -7.96 15.82
N PHE A 123 -28.13 -7.13 15.29
CA PHE A 123 -28.71 -7.35 13.97
C PHE A 123 -27.73 -6.85 12.92
N PHE A 124 -27.53 -7.65 11.87
CA PHE A 124 -26.73 -7.19 10.75
C PHE A 124 -27.47 -6.07 10.03
N ARG A 125 -26.79 -4.94 9.89
CA ARG A 125 -27.35 -3.76 9.23
C ARG A 125 -27.23 -3.94 7.72
N ARG A 126 -28.36 -3.87 7.04
CA ARG A 126 -28.52 -3.94 5.57
C ARG A 126 -28.08 -2.67 4.81
N ARG A 127 -27.18 -1.88 5.39
CA ARG A 127 -26.82 -0.55 4.88
C ARG A 127 -25.96 -0.60 3.60
N HIS A 128 -25.25 -1.70 3.43
CA HIS A 128 -24.50 -1.99 2.21
C HIS A 128 -25.45 -2.26 1.02
N GLU A 129 -26.69 -2.71 1.24
CA GLU A 129 -27.65 -3.03 0.16
C GLU A 129 -27.89 -1.84 -0.78
N ASP A 130 -27.89 -0.61 -0.25
CA ASP A 130 -28.05 0.63 -1.02
C ASP A 130 -26.92 0.88 -2.03
N TYR A 131 -25.77 0.22 -1.86
CA TYR A 131 -24.58 0.37 -2.69
C TYR A 131 -24.20 -0.90 -3.45
N MET A 132 -24.77 -2.07 -3.11
CA MET A 132 -24.47 -3.35 -3.75
C MET A 132 -24.65 -3.32 -5.27
N GLY A 133 -25.66 -2.59 -5.78
CA GLY A 133 -25.96 -2.51 -7.21
C GLY A 133 -24.86 -1.86 -8.06
N TYR A 134 -23.92 -1.13 -7.46
CA TYR A 134 -22.82 -0.48 -8.16
C TYR A 134 -21.59 -1.37 -8.32
N PHE A 135 -21.52 -2.51 -7.62
CA PHE A 135 -20.35 -3.38 -7.62
C PHE A 135 -20.61 -4.70 -8.35
N CYS A 136 -19.59 -5.17 -9.06
CA CYS A 136 -19.52 -6.50 -9.64
C CYS A 136 -18.33 -7.24 -9.03
N GLN A 137 -18.47 -8.55 -8.93
CA GLN A 137 -17.40 -9.45 -8.53
C GLN A 137 -17.26 -10.52 -9.62
N GLU A 138 -16.06 -10.63 -10.18
CA GLU A 138 -15.68 -11.64 -11.17
C GLU A 138 -14.37 -12.27 -10.74
N GLU A 139 -14.39 -13.58 -10.45
CA GLU A 139 -13.25 -14.30 -9.86
C GLU A 139 -12.74 -13.57 -8.60
N ASP A 140 -11.47 -13.17 -8.61
CA ASP A 140 -10.80 -12.44 -7.53
C ASP A 140 -10.91 -10.91 -7.68
N LEU A 141 -11.57 -10.41 -8.74
CA LEU A 141 -11.71 -8.98 -9.01
C LEU A 141 -13.06 -8.44 -8.54
N VAL A 142 -13.05 -7.45 -7.65
CA VAL A 142 -14.22 -6.61 -7.33
C VAL A 142 -14.04 -5.26 -8.00
N TYR A 143 -15.05 -4.78 -8.72
CA TYR A 143 -14.99 -3.52 -9.44
C TYR A 143 -16.33 -2.78 -9.44
N CYS A 144 -16.27 -1.46 -9.60
CA CYS A 144 -17.47 -0.62 -9.75
C CYS A 144 -17.93 -0.65 -11.22
N ARG A 145 -19.14 -1.15 -11.47
CA ARG A 145 -19.76 -1.22 -12.81
C ARG A 145 -20.47 0.07 -13.23
N ASP A 146 -20.82 0.93 -12.27
CA ASP A 146 -21.48 2.22 -12.51
C ASP A 146 -20.83 3.29 -11.64
N VAL A 147 -19.67 3.77 -12.11
CA VAL A 147 -18.88 4.80 -11.44
C VAL A 147 -19.68 6.09 -11.30
N ALA A 148 -20.36 6.52 -12.36
CA ALA A 148 -21.12 7.77 -12.36
C ALA A 148 -22.25 7.76 -11.33
N GLY A 149 -23.06 6.69 -11.33
CA GLY A 149 -24.15 6.53 -10.37
C GLY A 149 -23.66 6.41 -8.94
N LEU A 150 -22.57 5.66 -8.70
CA LEU A 150 -21.98 5.53 -7.36
C LEU A 150 -21.52 6.89 -6.81
N LEU A 151 -20.83 7.68 -7.62
CA LEU A 151 -20.31 8.98 -7.18
C LEU A 151 -21.44 9.98 -6.89
N VAL A 152 -22.49 10.00 -7.73
CA VAL A 152 -23.69 10.81 -7.47
C VAL A 152 -24.38 10.34 -6.17
N LYS A 153 -24.49 9.03 -5.93
CA LYS A 153 -25.03 8.47 -4.69
C LYS A 153 -24.20 8.88 -3.47
N LEU A 154 -22.87 8.88 -3.58
CA LEU A 154 -21.96 9.33 -2.53
C LEU A 154 -22.06 10.83 -2.25
N GLY A 155 -22.56 11.62 -3.19
CA GLY A 155 -22.90 13.03 -3.00
C GLY A 155 -22.19 13.99 -3.96
N ALA A 156 -21.56 13.49 -5.02
CA ALA A 156 -21.09 14.34 -6.10
C ALA A 156 -22.32 14.96 -6.83
N PRO A 157 -22.31 16.26 -7.16
CA PRO A 157 -23.44 16.91 -7.83
C PRO A 157 -23.63 16.36 -9.25
N GLN A 158 -22.52 16.07 -9.94
CA GLN A 158 -22.47 15.43 -11.24
C GLN A 158 -21.16 14.67 -11.40
N TYR A 159 -21.12 13.73 -12.33
CA TYR A 159 -19.89 13.05 -12.71
C TYR A 159 -19.32 13.66 -13.99
N ASP A 160 -18.14 14.27 -13.88
CA ASP A 160 -17.31 14.68 -15.02
C ASP A 160 -15.96 13.96 -14.91
N PRO A 161 -15.58 13.08 -15.86
CA PRO A 161 -14.30 12.36 -15.81
C PRO A 161 -13.08 13.26 -15.62
N ARG A 162 -13.12 14.53 -16.06
CA ARG A 162 -12.00 15.48 -15.94
C ARG A 162 -11.71 15.89 -14.51
N ASP A 163 -12.68 15.73 -13.62
CA ASP A 163 -12.55 16.02 -12.21
C ASP A 163 -11.96 14.86 -11.41
N TRP A 164 -11.58 13.75 -12.06
CA TRP A 164 -11.08 12.56 -11.41
C TRP A 164 -9.76 12.06 -12.01
N ARG A 165 -8.97 11.41 -11.16
CA ARG A 165 -7.74 10.69 -11.52
C ARG A 165 -7.79 9.28 -10.97
N LEU A 166 -7.27 8.33 -11.73
CA LEU A 166 -7.15 6.92 -11.35
C LEU A 166 -5.78 6.69 -10.72
N PHE A 167 -5.73 6.46 -9.42
CA PHE A 167 -4.54 6.01 -8.72
C PHE A 167 -4.44 4.49 -8.78
N ILE A 168 -3.33 3.98 -9.28
CA ILE A 168 -3.06 2.54 -9.32
C ILE A 168 -1.83 2.30 -8.45
N ASP A 169 -2.04 1.60 -7.35
CA ASP A 169 -0.96 1.11 -6.50
C ASP A 169 -0.92 -0.41 -6.49
N SER A 170 0.29 -0.93 -6.46
CA SER A 170 0.57 -2.35 -6.38
C SER A 170 1.38 -2.62 -5.12
N CYS A 171 0.86 -3.48 -4.25
CA CYS A 171 1.68 -4.11 -3.23
C CYS A 171 2.09 -5.52 -3.70
N ASN A 172 3.05 -6.14 -3.01
CA ASN A 172 3.49 -7.52 -3.32
C ASN A 172 2.36 -8.56 -3.31
N ARG A 173 1.18 -8.21 -2.76
CA ARG A 173 0.03 -9.10 -2.58
C ARG A 173 -1.18 -8.74 -3.44
N SER A 174 -1.38 -7.48 -3.81
CA SER A 174 -2.54 -7.03 -4.58
C SER A 174 -2.32 -5.73 -5.35
N LEU A 175 -2.94 -5.66 -6.53
CA LEU A 175 -3.19 -4.44 -7.30
C LEU A 175 -4.48 -3.80 -6.79
N LYS A 176 -4.41 -2.49 -6.51
CA LYS A 176 -5.53 -1.68 -6.05
C LYS A 176 -5.67 -0.47 -6.97
N CYS A 177 -6.89 -0.24 -7.45
CA CYS A 177 -7.22 0.91 -8.28
C CYS A 177 -8.21 1.80 -7.53
N VAL A 178 -7.87 3.08 -7.37
CA VAL A 178 -8.65 4.07 -6.63
C VAL A 178 -8.94 5.26 -7.53
N LEU A 179 -10.20 5.64 -7.67
CA LEU A 179 -10.58 6.89 -8.33
C LEU A 179 -10.60 8.01 -7.29
N LEU A 180 -9.83 9.07 -7.53
CA LEU A 180 -9.65 10.21 -6.62
C LEU A 180 -10.15 11.49 -7.29
N HIS A 181 -10.93 12.31 -6.58
CA HIS A 181 -11.36 13.62 -7.08
C HIS A 181 -10.21 14.65 -7.09
N ASN A 182 -10.12 15.50 -8.11
CA ASN A 182 -9.05 16.49 -8.33
C ASN A 182 -9.09 17.70 -7.37
N GLY A 183 -10.01 17.70 -6.42
CA GLY A 183 -10.06 18.59 -5.26
C GLY A 183 -10.07 17.85 -3.92
N ASN A 184 -9.70 16.56 -3.92
CA ASN A 184 -9.49 15.78 -2.71
C ASN A 184 -10.77 15.46 -1.88
N GLN A 185 -11.94 15.39 -2.52
CA GLN A 185 -13.26 15.30 -1.84
C GLN A 185 -13.89 13.90 -1.79
N PHE A 186 -13.49 12.97 -2.67
CA PHE A 186 -14.20 11.68 -2.84
C PHE A 186 -13.25 10.57 -3.33
N THR A 187 -13.58 9.32 -2.99
CA THR A 187 -12.83 8.11 -3.39
C THR A 187 -13.77 6.99 -3.90
N SER A 188 -13.36 6.22 -4.91
CA SER A 188 -14.04 5.00 -5.41
C SER A 188 -13.01 3.92 -5.79
N HIS A 189 -13.39 2.64 -5.94
CA HIS A 189 -12.41 1.54 -5.82
C HIS A 189 -12.64 0.28 -6.69
N SER A 190 -11.56 -0.47 -6.94
CA SER A 190 -11.53 -1.85 -7.49
C SER A 190 -10.28 -2.64 -7.00
N THR A 191 -10.40 -3.96 -6.75
CA THR A 191 -9.32 -4.78 -6.14
C THR A 191 -9.08 -6.18 -6.71
N THR A 192 -7.83 -6.62 -6.48
CA THR A 192 -7.28 -7.99 -6.28
C THR A 192 -6.82 -8.82 -7.47
N LEU A 193 -5.67 -8.44 -8.04
CA LEU A 193 -4.83 -9.31 -8.87
C LEU A 193 -3.33 -8.95 -8.68
N LYS A 194 -2.40 -9.85 -9.01
CA LYS A 194 -0.94 -9.51 -8.98
C LYS A 194 -0.58 -8.54 -10.10
N GLU A 195 0.36 -7.63 -9.85
CA GLU A 195 0.89 -6.71 -10.87
C GLU A 195 1.48 -7.49 -12.06
N LYS A 196 0.66 -7.66 -13.11
CA LYS A 196 1.01 -8.26 -14.39
C LYS A 196 0.37 -7.44 -15.48
N TYR A 197 0.99 -7.40 -16.66
CA TYR A 197 0.46 -6.69 -17.83
C TYR A 197 -1.01 -7.06 -18.09
N GLU A 198 -1.32 -8.35 -18.22
CA GLU A 198 -2.68 -8.82 -18.50
C GLU A 198 -3.70 -8.46 -17.41
N VAL A 199 -3.23 -8.38 -16.16
CA VAL A 199 -4.08 -7.99 -15.03
C VAL A 199 -4.46 -6.52 -15.13
N VAL A 200 -3.50 -5.63 -15.39
CA VAL A 200 -3.78 -4.19 -15.52
C VAL A 200 -4.71 -3.95 -16.71
N LYS A 201 -4.47 -4.65 -17.83
CA LYS A 201 -5.35 -4.62 -19.01
C LYS A 201 -6.78 -5.03 -18.66
N TYR A 202 -6.93 -6.15 -17.95
CA TYR A 202 -8.22 -6.67 -17.53
C TYR A 202 -8.97 -5.68 -16.62
N VAL A 203 -8.28 -5.08 -15.64
CA VAL A 203 -8.89 -4.09 -14.75
C VAL A 203 -9.33 -2.83 -15.52
N LEU A 204 -8.49 -2.30 -16.41
CA LEU A 204 -8.83 -1.11 -17.22
C LEU A 204 -10.05 -1.34 -18.13
N ASP A 205 -10.19 -2.55 -18.68
CA ASP A 205 -11.35 -2.95 -19.47
C ASP A 205 -12.63 -2.99 -18.61
N LYS A 206 -12.57 -3.63 -17.43
CA LYS A 206 -13.72 -3.76 -16.52
C LYS A 206 -14.23 -2.43 -15.98
N ILE A 207 -13.34 -1.49 -15.70
CA ILE A 207 -13.72 -0.13 -15.28
C ILE A 207 -14.01 0.81 -16.46
N GLN A 208 -14.03 0.28 -17.69
CA GLN A 208 -14.36 1.01 -18.91
C GLN A 208 -13.49 2.25 -19.13
N TYR A 209 -12.19 2.14 -18.86
CA TYR A 209 -11.25 3.28 -18.86
C TYR A 209 -11.36 4.14 -20.14
N GLU A 210 -11.55 3.53 -21.31
CA GLU A 210 -11.66 4.26 -22.58
C GLU A 210 -12.82 5.25 -22.66
N GLN A 211 -13.88 5.05 -21.88
CA GLN A 211 -15.01 5.99 -21.80
C GLN A 211 -14.65 7.25 -20.99
N HIS A 212 -13.70 7.11 -20.06
CA HIS A 212 -13.40 8.13 -19.06
C HIS A 212 -12.09 8.86 -19.32
N LYS A 213 -11.07 8.13 -19.79
CA LYS A 213 -9.71 8.62 -20.08
C LYS A 213 -9.13 9.45 -18.94
N TRP A 214 -9.32 8.97 -17.70
CA TRP A 214 -8.79 9.59 -16.50
C TRP A 214 -7.28 9.75 -16.58
N ILE A 215 -6.76 10.79 -15.93
CA ILE A 215 -5.33 10.85 -15.63
C ILE A 215 -5.01 9.70 -14.69
N ILE A 216 -3.95 8.93 -14.98
CA ILE A 216 -3.51 7.80 -14.16
C ILE A 216 -2.30 8.22 -13.34
N CYS A 217 -2.42 8.12 -12.02
CA CYS A 217 -1.31 8.25 -11.08
C CYS A 217 -0.76 6.85 -10.76
N VAL A 218 0.52 6.61 -11.07
CA VAL A 218 1.17 5.30 -10.92
C VAL A 218 2.60 5.48 -10.40
N ASP A 219 3.04 4.59 -9.51
CA ASP A 219 4.46 4.57 -9.11
C ASP A 219 5.37 4.34 -10.34
N LEU A 220 6.56 4.93 -10.31
CA LEU A 220 7.57 4.79 -11.36
C LEU A 220 7.93 3.33 -11.71
N LYS A 221 7.72 2.37 -10.80
CA LYS A 221 7.87 0.93 -11.10
C LYS A 221 6.87 0.43 -12.15
N MET A 222 5.65 0.98 -12.14
CA MET A 222 4.57 0.67 -13.09
C MET A 222 4.75 1.41 -14.42
N VAL A 223 5.42 2.56 -14.37
CA VAL A 223 5.77 3.32 -15.56
C VAL A 223 7.06 2.75 -16.13
N ASN A 224 6.94 1.81 -17.07
CA ASN A 224 8.07 1.07 -17.63
C ASN A 224 9.03 1.99 -18.43
N PHE A 225 9.94 2.68 -17.73
CA PHE A 225 11.01 3.49 -18.31
C PHE A 225 12.36 3.08 -17.70
N TYR A 226 13.02 2.11 -18.34
CA TYR A 226 14.44 1.86 -18.05
C TYR A 226 15.32 2.81 -18.84
N LEU A 227 15.95 3.75 -18.14
CA LEU A 227 17.21 4.38 -18.55
C LEU A 227 18.10 4.43 -17.31
N VAL A 228 19.14 3.59 -17.28
CA VAL A 228 20.20 3.66 -16.27
C VAL A 228 21.51 3.90 -17.04
N SER A 229 21.96 5.15 -17.08
CA SER A 229 23.28 5.52 -17.60
C SER A 229 23.94 6.57 -16.71
N ILE A 230 25.22 6.39 -16.39
CA ILE A 230 26.02 7.32 -15.56
C ILE A 230 26.09 8.74 -16.19
N GLN A 231 25.70 8.88 -17.47
CA GLN A 231 25.67 10.16 -18.19
C GLN A 231 24.48 11.07 -17.81
N HIS A 232 23.53 10.68 -16.95
CA HIS A 232 22.31 11.48 -16.69
C HIS A 232 22.55 12.87 -16.07
N TYR A 233 23.69 13.11 -15.40
CA TYR A 233 24.07 14.46 -14.96
C TYR A 233 24.59 15.34 -16.11
N VAL A 234 25.10 14.72 -17.19
CA VAL A 234 25.80 15.39 -18.29
C VAL A 234 24.90 15.55 -19.51
N LYS A 235 24.09 14.53 -19.82
CA LYS A 235 23.21 14.49 -20.99
C LYS A 235 21.81 14.96 -20.62
N LYS A 236 21.53 16.22 -21.00
CA LYS A 236 20.26 16.93 -20.75
C LYS A 236 19.18 16.61 -21.77
N GLU A 237 19.57 16.43 -23.04
CA GLU A 237 18.63 16.14 -24.13
C GLU A 237 18.73 14.68 -24.54
N TRP A 238 17.59 14.00 -24.47
CA TRP A 238 17.42 12.65 -24.99
C TRP A 238 16.43 12.72 -26.16
N PRO A 239 16.75 12.11 -27.31
CA PRO A 239 15.82 12.10 -28.43
C PRO A 239 14.51 11.47 -27.99
N ALA A 240 13.40 12.13 -28.34
CA ALA A 240 12.08 11.59 -28.10
C ALA A 240 11.97 10.22 -28.79
N ARG A 241 11.30 9.28 -28.12
CA ARG A 241 10.97 8.01 -28.76
C ARG A 241 9.64 8.18 -29.47
N ASP A 242 9.71 8.33 -30.78
CA ASP A 242 8.54 8.51 -31.66
C ASP A 242 7.70 7.23 -31.77
N GLN A 243 8.32 6.05 -31.63
CA GLN A 243 7.64 4.76 -31.74
C GLN A 243 7.90 3.86 -30.53
N LEU A 244 6.82 3.25 -30.04
CA LEU A 244 6.81 2.29 -28.93
C LEU A 244 6.59 0.86 -29.45
N VAL A 245 7.52 0.34 -30.25
CA VAL A 245 7.40 -1.01 -30.82
C VAL A 245 7.85 -2.07 -29.80
N PRO A 246 7.01 -3.05 -29.42
CA PRO A 246 7.42 -4.18 -28.60
C PRO A 246 8.61 -4.93 -29.19
N GLY A 247 9.55 -5.35 -28.35
CA GLY A 247 10.82 -6.00 -28.74
C GLY A 247 11.93 -5.01 -29.11
N ALA A 248 11.65 -3.72 -29.31
CA ALA A 248 12.67 -2.71 -29.59
C ALA A 248 13.11 -1.98 -28.31
N ARG A 249 14.43 -1.82 -28.10
CA ARG A 249 15.02 -0.90 -27.12
C ARG A 249 14.36 -0.96 -25.72
N ASN A 250 14.19 -2.18 -25.17
CA ASN A 250 13.60 -2.49 -23.86
C ASN A 250 12.07 -2.29 -23.73
N ILE A 251 11.33 -2.16 -24.82
CA ILE A 251 9.86 -2.14 -24.80
C ILE A 251 9.37 -3.58 -24.83
N ILE A 252 8.75 -4.04 -23.75
CA ILE A 252 8.30 -5.43 -23.62
C ILE A 252 6.87 -5.59 -24.14
N HIS A 253 6.02 -4.59 -23.93
CA HIS A 253 4.60 -4.63 -24.28
C HIS A 253 4.12 -3.29 -24.86
N GLU A 254 2.98 -3.32 -25.55
CA GLU A 254 2.30 -2.12 -26.02
C GLU A 254 1.72 -1.32 -24.84
N PRO A 255 1.81 0.02 -24.88
CA PRO A 255 1.24 0.87 -23.82
C PRO A 255 -0.28 0.76 -23.79
N PHE A 256 -0.86 0.66 -22.59
CA PHE A 256 -2.32 0.66 -22.41
C PHE A 256 -2.96 2.02 -22.59
N VAL A 257 -2.22 3.07 -22.23
CA VAL A 257 -2.73 4.43 -22.12
C VAL A 257 -1.72 5.40 -22.71
N ASP A 258 -2.22 6.55 -23.17
CA ASP A 258 -1.37 7.61 -23.65
C ASP A 258 -0.40 8.07 -22.53
N ARG A 259 0.85 8.34 -22.90
CA ARG A 259 1.86 8.90 -22.00
C ARG A 259 1.42 10.24 -21.41
N GLU A 260 0.61 11.02 -22.14
CA GLU A 260 0.06 12.29 -21.64
C GLU A 260 -0.97 12.10 -20.53
N LYS A 261 -1.52 10.90 -20.39
CA LYS A 261 -2.45 10.54 -19.31
C LYS A 261 -1.74 9.98 -18.08
N ILE A 262 -0.42 9.84 -18.09
CA ILE A 262 0.34 9.32 -16.96
C ILE A 262 0.91 10.49 -16.13
N LEU A 263 0.48 10.56 -14.86
CA LEU A 263 1.02 11.49 -13.88
C LEU A 263 1.95 10.77 -12.91
N ILE A 264 3.13 11.35 -12.69
CA ILE A 264 4.04 10.85 -11.66
C ILE A 264 3.59 11.35 -10.29
N PRO A 265 3.42 10.45 -9.31
CA PRO A 265 2.92 10.80 -7.99
C PRO A 265 3.85 11.79 -7.25
N PRO A 266 3.36 12.99 -6.88
CA PRO A 266 4.17 14.04 -6.24
C PRO A 266 4.76 13.63 -4.89
N LEU A 267 4.04 12.85 -4.07
CA LEU A 267 4.50 12.41 -2.76
C LEU A 267 5.69 11.46 -2.92
N HIS A 268 5.55 10.45 -3.78
CA HIS A 268 6.65 9.52 -4.06
C HIS A 268 7.89 10.23 -4.61
N LEU A 269 7.72 11.32 -5.36
CA LEU A 269 8.83 12.16 -5.80
C LEU A 269 9.51 12.88 -4.63
N LYS A 270 8.75 13.55 -3.75
CA LYS A 270 9.26 14.20 -2.53
C LYS A 270 10.03 13.21 -1.64
N LEU A 271 9.43 12.04 -1.37
CA LEU A 271 10.04 10.98 -0.57
C LEU A 271 11.32 10.43 -1.23
N GLY A 272 11.32 10.31 -2.57
CA GLY A 272 12.50 9.90 -3.32
C GLY A 272 13.65 10.88 -3.21
N LEU A 273 13.38 12.18 -3.31
CA LEU A 273 14.39 13.25 -3.16
C LEU A 273 14.95 13.29 -1.75
N MET A 274 14.08 13.23 -0.73
CA MET A 274 14.49 13.16 0.67
C MET A 274 15.40 11.94 0.92
N LYS A 275 15.03 10.77 0.36
CA LYS A 275 15.83 9.54 0.47
C LYS A 275 17.21 9.68 -0.18
N GLN A 276 17.34 10.42 -1.28
CA GLN A 276 18.65 10.67 -1.89
C GLN A 276 19.49 11.62 -1.05
N PHE A 277 18.89 12.69 -0.53
CA PHE A 277 19.55 13.60 0.39
C PHE A 277 20.11 12.86 1.61
N THR A 278 19.28 12.09 2.32
CA THR A 278 19.71 11.34 3.52
C THR A 278 20.75 10.27 3.24
N ARG A 279 20.72 9.65 2.05
CA ARG A 279 21.75 8.69 1.63
C ARG A 279 23.12 9.34 1.46
N ALA A 280 23.17 10.54 0.90
CA ALA A 280 24.41 11.28 0.65
C ALA A 280 25.02 11.92 1.91
N LEU A 281 24.26 12.04 3.01
CA LEU A 281 24.79 12.53 4.28
C LEU A 281 25.88 11.61 4.84
N ASP A 282 26.90 12.23 5.43
CA ASP A 282 27.94 11.57 6.21
C ASP A 282 27.32 10.84 7.42
N LYS A 283 27.59 9.54 7.56
CA LYS A 283 26.98 8.67 8.58
C LYS A 283 27.49 8.98 9.98
N ASP A 284 28.69 9.55 10.08
CA ASP A 284 29.26 10.02 11.34
C ASP A 284 29.00 11.52 11.56
N GLY A 285 28.40 12.18 10.57
CA GLY A 285 28.11 13.61 10.55
C GLY A 285 27.04 14.04 11.55
N ARG A 286 27.12 15.31 11.99
CA ARG A 286 26.15 15.91 12.93
C ARG A 286 24.72 15.89 12.38
N CYS A 287 24.55 16.18 11.09
CA CYS A 287 23.24 16.20 10.42
C CYS A 287 22.56 14.82 10.41
N PHE A 288 23.29 13.77 10.04
CA PHE A 288 22.75 12.41 10.02
C PHE A 288 22.41 11.91 11.42
N ASN A 289 23.30 12.16 12.39
CA ASN A 289 23.06 11.84 13.79
C ASN A 289 21.83 12.57 14.36
N TYR A 290 21.60 13.84 13.98
CA TYR A 290 20.40 14.57 14.36
C TYR A 290 19.14 13.90 13.80
N LEU A 291 19.14 13.55 12.50
CA LEU A 291 18.01 12.86 11.86
C LEU A 291 17.65 11.55 12.57
N CYS A 292 18.64 10.73 12.90
CA CYS A 292 18.42 9.46 13.59
C CYS A 292 17.81 9.64 14.98
N ARG A 293 18.17 10.72 15.69
CA ARG A 293 17.66 11.00 17.05
C ARG A 293 16.28 11.66 17.04
N ALA A 294 16.11 12.70 16.23
CA ALA A 294 14.90 13.51 16.19
C ALA A 294 13.77 12.82 15.42
N PHE A 295 14.10 12.03 14.39
CA PHE A 295 13.12 11.41 13.50
C PHE A 295 13.37 9.90 13.35
N PRO A 296 13.17 9.09 14.42
CA PRO A 296 13.31 7.63 14.33
C PRO A 296 12.32 7.00 13.33
N ARG A 297 11.24 7.73 12.98
CA ARG A 297 10.39 7.49 11.82
C ARG A 297 10.36 8.78 11.00
N LEU A 298 11.08 8.81 9.88
CA LEU A 298 11.20 10.00 9.01
C LEU A 298 9.84 10.38 8.39
N THR A 299 9.10 11.28 9.03
CA THR A 299 7.95 11.97 8.44
C THR A 299 8.43 13.36 8.00
N ASN A 300 8.26 13.68 6.71
CA ASN A 300 8.88 14.87 6.10
C ASN A 300 8.44 16.20 6.74
N THR A 301 7.24 16.27 7.31
CA THR A 301 6.57 17.53 7.65
C THR A 301 7.20 18.29 8.82
N GLU A 302 7.86 17.59 9.74
CA GLU A 302 8.42 18.20 10.96
C GLU A 302 9.83 18.75 10.72
N ALA A 303 10.65 18.05 9.93
CA ALA A 303 12.02 18.46 9.60
C ALA A 303 12.12 19.80 8.87
N TYR A 304 11.10 20.21 8.10
CA TYR A 304 11.12 21.48 7.37
C TYR A 304 11.12 22.73 8.27
N LYS A 305 10.59 22.61 9.48
CA LYS A 305 10.40 23.74 10.41
C LYS A 305 11.40 23.73 11.56
N ASP A 306 12.20 22.69 11.66
CA ASP A 306 13.16 22.49 12.72
C ASP A 306 14.44 23.31 12.48
N THR A 307 14.60 24.36 13.28
CA THR A 307 15.78 25.23 13.24
C THR A 307 17.04 24.54 13.76
N GLU A 308 16.92 23.61 14.71
CA GLU A 308 18.06 22.86 15.23
C GLU A 308 18.59 21.87 14.19
N PHE A 309 17.67 21.26 13.43
CA PHE A 309 18.06 20.42 12.28
C PHE A 309 18.89 21.23 11.26
N GLN A 310 18.46 22.45 10.90
CA GLN A 310 19.22 23.29 9.97
C GLN A 310 20.60 23.69 10.54
N ASN A 311 20.70 23.90 11.84
CA ASN A 311 21.96 24.26 12.52
C ASN A 311 22.94 23.07 12.59
N SER A 312 22.44 21.84 12.47
CA SER A 312 23.30 20.64 12.46
C SER A 312 24.08 20.45 11.15
N MET A 313 23.63 21.10 10.07
CA MET A 313 24.15 20.93 8.71
C MET A 313 25.47 21.67 8.46
N ASN A 314 26.36 21.07 7.69
CA ASN A 314 27.48 21.78 7.08
C ASN A 314 27.03 22.61 5.85
N THR A 315 27.95 23.35 5.24
CA THR A 315 27.64 24.26 4.11
C THR A 315 27.04 23.54 2.90
N LEU A 316 27.53 22.34 2.55
CA LEU A 316 27.05 21.56 1.40
C LEU A 316 25.67 20.98 1.69
N GLU A 317 25.49 20.37 2.86
CA GLU A 317 24.22 19.83 3.34
C GLU A 317 23.14 20.91 3.38
N CYS A 318 23.48 22.08 3.93
CA CYS A 318 22.55 23.22 4.04
C CYS A 318 22.13 23.75 2.65
N ALA A 319 23.06 23.83 1.69
CA ALA A 319 22.75 24.27 0.33
C ALA A 319 21.84 23.28 -0.40
N ALA A 320 22.11 21.97 -0.29
CA ALA A 320 21.26 20.93 -0.85
C ALA A 320 19.87 20.90 -0.19
N TRP A 321 19.81 21.02 1.14
CA TRP A 321 18.55 21.07 1.88
C TRP A 321 17.70 22.29 1.48
N LYS A 322 18.27 23.49 1.48
CA LYS A 322 17.55 24.73 1.11
C LYS A 322 17.01 24.68 -0.31
N SER A 323 17.80 24.18 -1.27
CA SER A 323 17.36 24.04 -2.66
C SER A 323 16.25 22.98 -2.82
N PHE A 324 16.33 21.87 -2.08
CA PHE A 324 15.25 20.89 -2.00
C PHE A 324 13.95 21.50 -1.46
N VAL A 325 14.01 22.23 -0.34
CA VAL A 325 12.84 22.90 0.25
C VAL A 325 12.21 23.89 -0.73
N GLN A 326 13.01 24.65 -1.49
CA GLN A 326 12.49 25.54 -2.53
C GLN A 326 11.73 24.78 -3.61
N VAL A 327 12.25 23.65 -4.10
CA VAL A 327 11.55 22.81 -5.09
C VAL A 327 10.25 22.23 -4.51
N VAL A 328 10.26 21.80 -3.24
CA VAL A 328 9.06 21.28 -2.58
C VAL A 328 7.96 22.36 -2.49
N ASN A 329 8.33 23.58 -2.09
CA ASN A 329 7.36 24.65 -1.83
C ASN A 329 6.86 25.36 -3.10
N HIS A 330 7.71 25.46 -4.13
CA HIS A 330 7.43 26.27 -5.33
C HIS A 330 7.26 25.45 -6.62
N PHE A 331 7.33 24.12 -6.53
CA PHE A 331 7.07 23.24 -7.66
C PHE A 331 6.22 22.05 -7.25
N LEU A 332 6.65 21.24 -6.26
CA LEU A 332 5.92 20.04 -5.82
C LEU A 332 4.74 20.34 -4.87
N GLY A 333 4.39 21.62 -4.71
CA GLY A 333 3.31 22.11 -3.86
C GLY A 333 2.05 22.43 -4.66
N ASN A 334 1.26 23.37 -4.15
CA ASN A 334 0.00 23.78 -4.80
C ASN A 334 0.20 24.71 -5.99
N THR A 335 1.43 25.21 -6.20
CA THR A 335 1.76 26.16 -7.25
C THR A 335 3.05 25.75 -7.95
N LYS A 336 3.04 25.83 -9.28
CA LYS A 336 4.21 25.71 -10.15
C LYS A 336 4.76 27.11 -10.42
N ALA A 337 5.89 27.45 -9.83
CA ALA A 337 6.50 28.77 -10.02
C ALA A 337 7.03 28.94 -11.45
N ALA A 338 6.92 30.15 -12.00
CA ALA A 338 7.43 30.45 -13.35
C ALA A 338 8.94 30.15 -13.50
N ASN A 339 9.71 30.28 -12.42
CA ASN A 339 11.14 29.99 -12.38
C ASN A 339 11.46 28.54 -11.95
N HIS A 340 10.51 27.61 -12.01
CA HIS A 340 10.69 26.22 -11.57
C HIS A 340 11.89 25.52 -12.23
N ALA A 341 12.14 25.75 -13.52
CA ALA A 341 13.29 25.17 -14.21
C ALA A 341 14.63 25.55 -13.56
N ARG A 342 14.75 26.81 -13.10
CA ARG A 342 15.92 27.27 -12.35
C ARG A 342 16.01 26.60 -10.98
N LEU A 343 14.89 26.52 -10.26
CA LEU A 343 14.85 25.88 -8.93
C LEU A 343 15.29 24.42 -8.99
N ILE A 344 14.75 23.67 -9.94
CA ILE A 344 15.09 22.25 -10.14
C ILE A 344 16.57 22.12 -10.54
N SER A 345 17.07 22.95 -11.45
CA SER A 345 18.48 22.93 -11.86
C SER A 345 19.43 23.21 -10.69
N THR A 346 19.14 24.25 -9.89
CA THR A 346 19.91 24.58 -8.68
C THR A 346 19.91 23.42 -7.67
N MET A 347 18.77 22.75 -7.47
CA MET A 347 18.69 21.59 -6.59
C MET A 347 19.54 20.42 -7.11
N ILE A 348 19.47 20.10 -8.41
CA ILE A 348 20.25 19.01 -9.00
C ILE A 348 21.76 19.26 -8.86
N GLU A 349 22.22 20.49 -9.08
CA GLU A 349 23.64 20.87 -8.88
C GLU A 349 24.07 20.76 -7.42
N ALA A 350 23.23 21.21 -6.48
CA ALA A 350 23.52 21.10 -5.05
C ALA A 350 23.55 19.63 -4.58
N PHE A 351 22.64 18.80 -5.08
CA PHE A 351 22.62 17.36 -4.82
C PHE A 351 23.86 16.67 -5.38
N GLN A 352 24.28 17.03 -6.59
CA GLN A 352 25.51 16.51 -7.19
C GLN A 352 26.74 16.86 -6.34
N LYS A 353 26.85 18.11 -5.86
CA LYS A 353 27.95 18.56 -4.99
C LYS A 353 27.95 17.87 -3.63
N LEU A 354 26.78 17.54 -3.10
CA LEU A 354 26.64 16.75 -1.87
C LEU A 354 27.06 15.28 -2.07
N GLY A 355 27.15 14.80 -3.31
CA GLY A 355 27.47 13.40 -3.62
C GLY A 355 26.24 12.51 -3.82
N CYS A 356 25.05 13.09 -4.01
CA CYS A 356 23.86 12.31 -4.38
C CYS A 356 24.05 11.67 -5.75
N LEU A 357 23.58 10.43 -5.91
CA LEU A 357 23.46 9.78 -7.20
C LEU A 357 22.17 10.22 -7.92
N MET A 358 22.22 10.33 -9.25
CA MET A 358 21.02 10.64 -10.04
C MET A 358 20.08 9.44 -10.02
N CYS A 359 19.06 9.50 -9.18
CA CYS A 359 18.02 8.48 -9.18
C CYS A 359 16.98 8.77 -10.27
N ILE A 360 16.20 7.75 -10.63
CA ILE A 360 15.16 7.86 -11.66
C ILE A 360 14.14 8.97 -11.38
N LYS A 361 13.78 9.18 -10.10
CA LYS A 361 12.89 10.26 -9.64
C LYS A 361 13.48 11.64 -9.92
N MET A 362 14.77 11.84 -9.64
CA MET A 362 15.48 13.08 -9.93
C MET A 362 15.60 13.31 -11.44
N HIS A 363 15.94 12.26 -12.19
CA HIS A 363 16.06 12.34 -13.64
C HIS A 363 14.72 12.74 -14.29
N PHE A 364 13.61 12.14 -13.85
CA PHE A 364 12.29 12.46 -14.38
C PHE A 364 11.86 13.88 -14.01
N LEU A 365 12.05 14.28 -12.75
CA LEU A 365 11.80 15.66 -12.32
C LEU A 365 12.57 16.66 -13.17
N PHE A 366 13.84 16.41 -13.45
CA PHE A 366 14.67 17.31 -14.24
C PHE A 366 14.33 17.26 -15.75
N SER A 367 14.10 16.10 -16.33
CA SER A 367 13.96 15.95 -17.79
C SER A 367 12.53 16.17 -18.28
N HIS A 368 11.55 16.10 -17.38
CA HIS A 368 10.13 16.18 -17.71
C HIS A 368 9.37 17.19 -16.85
N MET A 369 10.06 18.20 -16.30
CA MET A 369 9.46 19.25 -15.46
C MET A 369 8.24 19.93 -16.11
N GLU A 370 8.23 20.07 -17.43
CA GLU A 370 7.12 20.70 -18.17
C GLU A 370 5.86 19.84 -18.25
N LYS A 371 5.97 18.51 -18.08
CA LYS A 371 4.83 17.60 -18.13
C LYS A 371 4.01 17.59 -16.85
N PHE A 372 4.51 18.21 -15.78
CA PHE A 372 3.77 18.27 -14.52
C PHE A 372 2.70 19.37 -14.57
N PRO A 373 1.50 19.10 -14.04
CA PRO A 373 0.42 20.08 -13.94
C PRO A 373 0.79 21.27 -13.06
N GLU A 374 0.07 22.39 -13.23
CA GLU A 374 0.28 23.64 -12.48
C GLU A 374 0.07 23.49 -10.96
N ASN A 375 -0.82 22.58 -10.54
CA ASN A 375 -1.15 22.33 -9.14
C ASN A 375 -0.91 20.85 -8.80
N LEU A 376 0.35 20.52 -8.47
CA LEU A 376 0.73 19.16 -8.08
C LEU A 376 0.16 18.74 -6.74
N GLY A 377 0.00 19.68 -5.80
CA GLY A 377 -0.57 19.41 -4.48
C GLY A 377 -2.02 18.92 -4.55
N ALA A 378 -2.84 19.48 -5.44
CA ALA A 378 -4.20 19.00 -5.69
C ALA A 378 -4.23 17.59 -6.32
N MET A 379 -3.18 17.24 -7.05
CA MET A 379 -3.03 15.93 -7.70
C MET A 379 -2.20 14.95 -6.87
N SER A 380 -1.88 15.29 -5.61
CA SER A 380 -1.06 14.47 -4.72
C SER A 380 -1.71 13.10 -4.46
N ASP A 381 -0.87 12.10 -4.35
CA ASP A 381 -1.16 10.70 -4.02
C ASP A 381 -1.25 10.45 -2.51
N GLU A 382 -1.04 11.46 -1.66
CA GLU A 382 -1.27 11.38 -0.21
C GLU A 382 -2.65 10.84 0.17
N GLN A 383 -3.67 11.11 -0.67
CA GLN A 383 -5.00 10.54 -0.48
C GLN A 383 -5.08 9.05 -0.78
N GLY A 384 -4.34 8.57 -1.78
CA GLY A 384 -4.22 7.15 -2.07
C GLY A 384 -3.56 6.41 -0.90
N GLU A 385 -2.52 7.00 -0.32
CA GLU A 385 -1.85 6.46 0.87
C GLU A 385 -2.76 6.45 2.10
N ARG A 386 -3.51 7.54 2.36
CA ARG A 386 -4.50 7.58 3.44
C ARG A 386 -5.61 6.57 3.23
N PHE A 387 -6.07 6.43 1.99
CA PHE A 387 -7.03 5.41 1.60
C PHE A 387 -6.51 4.01 1.94
N HIS A 388 -5.23 3.69 1.72
CA HIS A 388 -4.67 2.41 2.13
C HIS A 388 -4.71 2.18 3.65
N GLN A 389 -4.56 3.24 4.45
CA GLN A 389 -4.68 3.15 5.91
C GLN A 389 -6.12 2.88 6.34
N ASP A 390 -7.09 3.58 5.74
CA ASP A 390 -8.52 3.39 6.03
C ASP A 390 -8.97 1.98 5.60
N MET A 391 -8.54 1.55 4.41
CA MET A 391 -8.85 0.22 3.89
C MET A 391 -8.24 -0.89 4.73
N ARG A 392 -7.03 -0.71 5.26
CA ARG A 392 -6.42 -1.70 6.15
C ARG A 392 -7.34 -2.04 7.33
N GLN A 393 -7.97 -1.05 7.94
CA GLN A 393 -8.90 -1.29 9.05
C GLN A 393 -10.14 -2.08 8.61
N ILE A 394 -10.64 -1.80 7.41
CA ILE A 394 -11.80 -2.51 6.85
C ILE A 394 -11.41 -3.94 6.47
N GLU A 395 -10.26 -4.13 5.82
CA GLU A 395 -9.68 -5.43 5.48
C GLU A 395 -9.53 -6.31 6.71
N GLU A 396 -8.97 -5.76 7.80
CA GLU A 396 -8.85 -6.46 9.09
C GLU A 396 -10.23 -6.86 9.63
N SER A 397 -11.23 -5.98 9.56
CA SER A 397 -12.60 -6.26 10.03
C SER A 397 -13.36 -7.29 9.17
N TYR A 398 -12.99 -7.43 7.89
CA TYR A 398 -13.55 -8.42 6.96
C TYR A 398 -12.67 -9.67 6.84
N GLN A 399 -11.61 -9.79 7.66
CA GLN A 399 -10.65 -10.90 7.66
C GLN A 399 -10.01 -11.14 6.29
N GLY A 400 -9.72 -10.06 5.57
CA GLY A 400 -9.13 -10.12 4.24
C GLY A 400 -10.08 -10.63 3.15
N ARG A 401 -11.38 -10.79 3.42
CA ARG A 401 -12.38 -11.05 2.38
C ARG A 401 -12.62 -9.80 1.56
N TRP A 402 -12.39 -9.92 0.26
CA TRP A 402 -12.60 -8.87 -0.74
C TRP A 402 -13.82 -9.21 -1.58
N ASP A 403 -14.98 -8.74 -1.16
CA ASP A 403 -16.24 -8.97 -1.87
C ASP A 403 -17.00 -7.65 -2.11
N ALA A 404 -18.04 -7.73 -2.95
CA ALA A 404 -18.89 -6.58 -3.23
C ALA A 404 -19.55 -6.01 -1.96
N VAL A 405 -19.78 -6.84 -0.92
CA VAL A 405 -20.40 -6.43 0.34
C VAL A 405 -19.47 -5.52 1.14
N MET A 406 -18.18 -5.88 1.24
CA MET A 406 -17.15 -5.05 1.87
C MET A 406 -17.06 -3.69 1.17
N MET A 407 -17.03 -3.68 -0.16
CA MET A 407 -16.93 -2.45 -0.94
C MET A 407 -18.15 -1.54 -0.77
N ALA A 408 -19.34 -2.13 -0.73
CA ALA A 408 -20.58 -1.42 -0.49
C ALA A 408 -20.67 -0.86 0.95
N ASP A 409 -20.19 -1.59 1.96
CA ASP A 409 -20.14 -1.12 3.35
C ASP A 409 -19.11 0.01 3.52
N TYR A 410 -17.98 -0.05 2.81
CA TYR A 410 -17.03 1.07 2.75
C TYR A 410 -17.68 2.33 2.18
N CYS A 411 -18.38 2.24 1.05
CA CYS A 411 -19.10 3.38 0.47
C CYS A 411 -20.13 3.96 1.45
N TRP A 412 -20.81 3.11 2.21
CA TRP A 412 -21.70 3.55 3.27
C TRP A 412 -20.96 4.31 4.38
N SER A 413 -19.77 3.86 4.81
CA SER A 413 -18.97 4.61 5.79
C SER A 413 -18.56 5.98 5.29
N LEU A 414 -18.15 6.10 4.01
CA LEU A 414 -17.84 7.39 3.39
C LEU A 414 -19.05 8.33 3.40
N LYS A 415 -20.25 7.82 3.11
CA LYS A 415 -21.47 8.62 3.16
C LYS A 415 -21.80 9.09 4.57
N ARG A 416 -21.64 8.24 5.58
CA ARG A 416 -21.89 8.58 6.99
C ARG A 416 -20.94 9.65 7.49
N ASP A 417 -19.68 9.57 7.09
CA ASP A 417 -18.62 10.46 7.57
C ASP A 417 -18.61 11.80 6.82
N ASN A 418 -19.56 12.00 5.89
CA ASN A 418 -19.80 13.28 5.24
C ASN A 418 -20.38 14.30 6.23
N THR A 419 -19.56 15.29 6.58
CA THR A 419 -19.87 16.33 7.57
C THR A 419 -21.00 17.28 7.15
N ALA A 420 -21.38 17.31 5.86
CA ALA A 420 -22.48 18.13 5.37
C ALA A 420 -23.87 17.49 5.58
N ALA A 421 -23.93 16.20 5.91
CA ALA A 421 -25.18 15.48 6.10
C ALA A 421 -25.57 15.41 7.59
N ALA A 422 -26.74 15.94 7.94
CA ALA A 422 -27.29 15.78 9.28
C ALA A 422 -27.77 14.33 9.47
N HIS A 423 -27.06 13.57 10.30
CA HIS A 423 -27.42 12.18 10.62
C HIS A 423 -27.98 12.08 12.03
N THR A 424 -29.24 11.66 12.16
CA THR A 424 -29.84 11.27 13.45
C THR A 424 -29.66 9.78 13.68
N ARG A 425 -29.16 9.41 14.87
CA ARG A 425 -28.97 8.01 15.25
C ARG A 425 -30.32 7.38 15.60
N GLU A 426 -30.95 6.72 14.62
CA GLU A 426 -32.13 5.90 14.89
C GLU A 426 -31.72 4.50 15.38
N SER A 427 -32.19 4.13 16.57
CA SER A 427 -32.13 2.75 17.07
C SER A 427 -33.45 2.06 16.77
N LYS A 428 -33.49 1.25 15.70
CA LYS A 428 -34.64 0.41 15.41
C LYS A 428 -34.52 -0.88 16.22
N LYS A 429 -35.33 -1.02 17.28
CA LYS A 429 -35.49 -2.32 17.98
C LYS A 429 -36.26 -3.26 17.05
N ARG A 430 -35.57 -4.22 16.43
CA ARG A 430 -36.22 -5.35 15.74
C ARG A 430 -36.53 -6.43 16.78
N ARG A 431 -37.74 -7.00 16.74
CA ARG A 431 -38.05 -8.26 17.41
C ARG A 431 -37.65 -9.37 16.45
N PHE A 432 -36.98 -10.40 16.95
CA PHE A 432 -36.87 -11.67 16.21
C PHE A 432 -38.30 -12.14 15.93
N MET A 433 -38.63 -12.42 14.67
CA MET A 433 -39.93 -13.03 14.38
C MET A 433 -39.93 -14.42 15.01
N PRO A 434 -41.07 -14.84 15.60
CA PRO A 434 -41.19 -16.12 16.29
C PRO A 434 -40.94 -17.32 15.37
#